data_AF-V6SLR0-F1
#
_entry.id   AF-V6SLR0-F1
#
_cell.length_a   1.000
_cell.length_b   1.000
_cell.length_c   1.000
_cell.angle_alpha   90.00
_cell.angle_beta   90.00
_cell.angle_gamma   90.00
#
_symmetry.space_group_name_H-M   'P 1'
#
loop_
_entity.id
_entity.type
_entity.pdbx_description
1 polymer ?
#
loop_
_entity_poly.entity_id
_entity_poly.type
_entity_poly.pdbx_seq_one_letter_code
_entity_poly.pdbx_strand_id
1 'polypeptide(L)'
;MLIDNTRVPFTDIAKKLLISAGTVHVRVKKMEDAGIIQGSSLTLDYEKLGYSFIAYVGVFLHNTSQTKFVLERINEIPFVTVAHVTTGKFNIFCKIRARDTKHAKEVIYMIDDIDGVYRTETMISLEESINDKKRLMHTIFKDM
;
A
#
# COMPACT_ATOMS: atom_id res chain seq x y z
N MET A 1 1.68 11.99 -17.09
CA MET A 1 1.75 10.97 -18.17
C MET A 1 1.99 9.59 -17.61
N LEU A 2 3.20 9.26 -17.14
CA LEU A 2 3.47 7.92 -16.57
C LEU A 2 2.72 7.68 -15.24
N ILE A 3 2.52 8.73 -14.43
CA ILE A 3 1.68 8.70 -13.21
C ILE A 3 0.24 8.24 -13.55
N ASP A 4 -0.27 8.68 -14.69
CA ASP A 4 -1.63 8.38 -15.13
C ASP A 4 -1.74 6.98 -15.70
N ASN A 5 -0.81 6.63 -16.59
CA ASN A 5 -0.75 5.36 -17.28
C ASN A 5 0.71 4.98 -17.56
N THR A 6 1.18 3.94 -16.88
CA THR A 6 2.54 3.41 -17.02
C THR A 6 2.75 2.64 -18.33
N ARG A 7 1.66 2.28 -19.03
CA ARG A 7 1.71 1.55 -20.32
C ARG A 7 1.80 2.47 -21.53
N VAL A 8 1.86 3.79 -21.36
CA VAL A 8 1.98 4.72 -22.49
C VAL A 8 3.34 4.49 -23.17
N PRO A 9 3.37 4.21 -24.48
CA PRO A 9 4.61 4.04 -25.21
C PRO A 9 5.50 5.29 -25.12
N PHE A 10 6.81 5.09 -24.97
CA PHE A 10 7.76 6.21 -24.91
C PHE A 10 7.75 7.05 -26.20
N THR A 11 7.38 6.46 -27.34
CA THR A 11 7.16 7.18 -28.60
C THR A 11 6.04 8.20 -28.51
N ASP A 12 4.98 7.91 -27.76
CA ASP A 12 3.83 8.81 -27.63
C ASP A 12 4.10 9.92 -26.62
N ILE A 13 4.83 9.60 -25.54
CA ILE A 13 5.39 10.59 -24.61
C ILE A 13 6.33 11.54 -25.36
N ALA A 14 7.22 11.00 -26.18
CA ALA A 14 8.19 11.74 -26.98
C ALA A 14 7.50 12.73 -27.95
N LYS A 15 6.49 12.26 -28.68
CA LYS A 15 5.67 13.11 -29.56
C LYS A 15 5.03 14.27 -28.80
N LYS A 16 4.43 14.00 -27.64
CA LYS A 16 3.74 15.03 -26.83
C LYS A 16 4.71 16.05 -26.22
N LEU A 17 5.93 15.63 -25.90
CA LEU A 17 6.97 16.47 -25.30
C LEU A 17 7.95 17.08 -26.32
N LEU A 18 7.77 16.82 -27.63
CA LEU A 18 8.63 17.29 -28.71
C LEU A 18 10.12 16.93 -28.51
N ILE A 19 10.38 15.70 -28.04
CA ILE A 19 11.72 15.14 -27.83
C ILE A 19 11.83 13.76 -28.48
N SER A 20 13.04 13.18 -28.51
CA SER A 20 13.22 11.81 -29.01
C SER A 20 12.73 10.77 -27.99
N ALA A 21 12.29 9.60 -28.48
CA ALA A 21 11.94 8.47 -27.61
C ALA A 21 13.15 7.98 -26.79
N GLY A 22 14.37 8.09 -27.34
CA GLY A 22 15.61 7.81 -26.61
C GLY A 22 15.82 8.77 -25.43
N THR A 23 15.49 10.06 -25.58
CA THR A 23 15.55 11.04 -24.49
C THR A 23 14.58 10.69 -23.36
N VAL A 24 13.36 10.25 -23.69
CA VAL A 24 12.38 9.77 -22.69
C VAL A 24 12.94 8.54 -21.96
N HIS A 25 13.43 7.55 -22.71
CA HIS A 25 14.00 6.33 -22.14
C HIS A 25 15.14 6.62 -21.17
N VAL A 26 16.10 7.47 -21.55
CA VAL A 26 17.24 7.85 -20.68
C VAL A 26 16.76 8.55 -19.41
N ARG A 27 15.74 9.41 -19.48
CA ARG A 27 15.20 10.10 -18.29
C ARG A 27 14.50 9.13 -17.35
N VAL A 28 13.68 8.22 -17.88
CA VAL A 28 13.02 7.19 -17.08
C VAL A 28 14.05 6.29 -16.42
N LYS A 29 15.04 5.83 -17.18
CA LYS A 29 16.12 4.99 -16.66
C LYS A 29 16.90 5.67 -15.55
N LYS A 30 17.23 6.97 -15.69
CA LYS A 30 17.87 7.75 -14.62
C LYS A 30 17.02 7.84 -13.36
N MET A 31 15.69 7.98 -13.48
CA MET A 31 14.79 8.01 -12.32
C MET A 31 14.65 6.64 -11.66
N GLU A 32 14.70 5.55 -12.43
CA GLU A 32 14.77 4.17 -11.90
C GLU A 32 16.08 3.93 -11.17
N ASP A 33 17.22 4.30 -11.78
CA ASP A 33 18.55 4.14 -11.19
C ASP A 33 18.73 5.00 -9.92
N ALA A 34 18.04 6.15 -9.84
CA ALA A 34 18.00 6.99 -8.64
C ALA A 34 17.00 6.50 -7.58
N GLY A 35 16.24 5.42 -7.83
CA GLY A 35 15.24 4.89 -6.91
C GLY A 35 13.97 5.74 -6.76
N ILE A 36 13.80 6.78 -7.59
CA ILE A 36 12.58 7.61 -7.64
C ILE A 36 11.43 6.80 -8.24
N ILE A 37 11.71 6.05 -9.30
CA ILE A 37 10.78 5.04 -9.84
C ILE A 37 11.23 3.68 -9.33
N GLN A 38 10.50 3.15 -8.35
CA GLN A 38 10.77 1.82 -7.80
C GLN A 38 10.11 0.69 -8.60
N GLY A 39 9.12 1.03 -9.43
CA GLY A 39 8.40 0.07 -10.25
C GLY A 39 7.06 0.60 -10.75
N SER A 40 6.28 -0.29 -11.36
CA SER A 40 4.90 -0.01 -11.76
C SER A 40 3.96 -1.05 -11.15
N SER A 41 2.82 -0.60 -10.65
CA SER A 41 1.81 -1.45 -10.01
C SER A 41 0.46 -1.32 -10.70
N LEU A 42 -0.34 -2.39 -10.66
CA LEU A 42 -1.73 -2.34 -11.11
C LEU A 42 -2.60 -1.64 -10.05
N THR A 43 -3.56 -0.85 -10.51
CA THR A 43 -4.69 -0.42 -9.69
C THR A 43 -5.80 -1.44 -9.85
N LEU A 44 -6.14 -2.13 -8.77
CA LEU A 44 -7.17 -3.17 -8.76
C LEU A 44 -8.43 -2.67 -8.06
N ASP A 45 -9.58 -3.07 -8.60
CA ASP A 45 -10.88 -2.91 -7.95
C ASP A 45 -11.12 -4.13 -7.05
N TYR A 46 -10.81 -3.96 -5.77
CA TYR A 46 -10.94 -5.02 -4.78
C TYR A 46 -12.39 -5.43 -4.54
N GLU A 47 -13.37 -4.54 -4.72
CA GLU A 47 -14.78 -4.90 -4.57
C GLU A 47 -15.19 -5.91 -5.64
N LYS A 48 -14.80 -5.67 -6.89
CA LYS A 48 -15.02 -6.63 -8.00
C LYS A 48 -14.27 -7.95 -7.83
N LEU A 49 -13.18 -7.95 -7.07
CA LEU A 49 -12.44 -9.15 -6.70
C LEU A 49 -13.05 -9.86 -5.48
N GLY A 50 -14.13 -9.33 -4.89
CA GLY A 50 -14.82 -9.89 -3.73
C GLY A 50 -14.19 -9.51 -2.38
N TYR A 51 -13.28 -8.54 -2.33
CA TYR A 51 -12.60 -8.05 -1.13
C TYR A 51 -13.08 -6.64 -0.72
N SER A 52 -14.38 -6.49 -0.54
CA SER A 52 -15.03 -5.22 -0.18
C SER A 52 -14.95 -4.89 1.32
N PHE A 53 -14.75 -5.89 2.18
CA PHE A 53 -14.67 -5.67 3.62
C PHE A 53 -13.31 -5.08 4.00
N ILE A 54 -13.30 -3.91 4.64
CA ILE A 54 -12.07 -3.27 5.14
C ILE A 54 -12.18 -3.14 6.65
N ALA A 55 -11.11 -3.49 7.35
CA ALA A 55 -10.97 -3.19 8.75
C ALA A 55 -9.56 -2.67 9.06
N TYR A 56 -9.48 -1.88 10.13
CA TYR A 56 -8.25 -1.42 10.70
C TYR A 56 -8.01 -2.13 12.01
N VAL A 57 -6.80 -2.67 12.19
CA VAL A 57 -6.43 -3.48 13.36
C VAL A 57 -5.29 -2.78 14.07
N GLY A 58 -5.54 -2.25 15.25
CA GLY A 58 -4.52 -1.81 16.20
C GLY A 58 -3.96 -3.02 16.94
N VAL A 59 -2.66 -3.22 16.87
CA VAL A 59 -1.95 -4.36 17.48
C VAL A 59 -1.13 -3.86 18.67
N PHE A 60 -1.38 -4.46 19.83
CA PHE A 60 -0.60 -4.26 21.04
C PHE A 60 0.42 -5.37 21.19
N LEU A 61 1.66 -5.00 21.50
CA LEU A 61 2.73 -5.95 21.72
C LEU A 61 3.01 -6.10 23.21
N HIS A 62 3.44 -7.28 23.63
CA HIS A 62 3.95 -7.50 24.98
C HIS A 62 5.20 -6.66 25.27
N ASN A 63 6.08 -6.51 24.26
CA ASN A 63 7.31 -5.74 24.37
C ASN A 63 7.62 -5.07 23.03
N THR A 64 7.87 -3.77 23.05
CA THR A 64 8.18 -2.97 21.85
C THR A 64 9.42 -3.48 21.09
N SER A 65 10.35 -4.17 21.77
CA SER A 65 11.51 -4.78 21.11
C SER A 65 11.13 -5.85 20.06
N GLN A 66 9.95 -6.44 20.15
CA GLN A 66 9.46 -7.46 19.22
C GLN A 66 8.79 -6.88 17.96
N THR A 67 8.66 -5.55 17.86
CA THR A 67 7.96 -4.88 16.74
C THR A 67 8.44 -5.36 15.38
N LYS A 68 9.75 -5.51 15.17
CA LYS A 68 10.30 -5.95 13.89
C LYS A 68 9.89 -7.39 13.56
N PHE A 69 10.00 -8.30 14.52
CA PHE A 69 9.61 -9.71 14.34
C PHE A 69 8.13 -9.83 14.01
N VAL A 70 7.27 -9.14 14.75
CA VAL A 70 5.82 -9.17 14.52
C VAL A 70 5.47 -8.59 13.15
N LEU A 71 6.11 -7.48 12.73
CA LEU A 71 5.90 -6.93 11.39
C LEU A 71 6.29 -7.91 10.26
N GLU A 72 7.38 -8.65 10.42
CA GLU A 72 7.79 -9.67 9.45
C GLU A 72 6.72 -10.77 9.31
N ARG A 73 6.14 -11.22 10.43
CA ARG A 73 5.03 -12.19 10.44
C ARG A 73 3.73 -11.61 9.86
N ILE A 74 3.41 -10.36 10.19
CA ILE A 74 2.26 -9.65 9.62
C ILE A 74 2.38 -9.54 8.09
N ASN A 75 3.59 -9.30 7.57
CA ASN A 75 3.85 -9.19 6.13
C ASN A 75 3.65 -10.53 5.38
N GLU A 76 3.64 -11.66 6.09
CA GLU A 76 3.33 -12.98 5.52
C GLU A 76 1.80 -13.20 5.38
N ILE A 77 0.97 -12.37 6.01
CA ILE A 77 -0.49 -12.44 5.93
C ILE A 77 -0.97 -11.63 4.71
N PRO A 78 -1.42 -12.27 3.61
CA PRO A 78 -1.69 -11.56 2.34
C PRO A 78 -2.82 -10.53 2.44
N PHE A 79 -3.69 -10.69 3.43
CA PHE A 79 -4.87 -9.84 3.65
C PHE A 79 -4.53 -8.55 4.40
N VAL A 80 -3.32 -8.43 4.98
CA VAL A 80 -2.81 -7.19 5.55
C VAL A 80 -2.17 -6.37 4.42
N THR A 81 -2.85 -5.31 4.01
CA THR A 81 -2.46 -4.50 2.85
C THR A 81 -1.57 -3.31 3.21
N VAL A 82 -1.61 -2.88 4.47
CA VAL A 82 -0.79 -1.78 5.00
C VAL A 82 -0.54 -2.07 6.48
N ALA A 83 0.66 -1.80 6.96
CA ALA A 83 1.01 -1.83 8.38
C ALA A 83 1.94 -0.66 8.70
N HIS A 84 1.72 -0.01 9.84
CA HIS A 84 2.52 1.12 10.31
C HIS A 84 2.95 0.88 11.76
N VAL A 85 4.19 1.23 12.10
CA VAL A 85 4.57 1.44 13.50
C VAL A 85 4.05 2.80 13.94
N THR A 86 3.37 2.86 15.07
CA THR A 86 2.75 4.10 15.56
C THR A 86 3.19 4.43 16.98
N THR A 87 3.27 5.73 17.28
CA THR A 87 3.51 6.23 18.66
C THR A 87 2.24 6.32 19.50
N GLY A 88 1.07 6.08 18.88
CA GLY A 88 -0.24 6.19 19.52
C GLY A 88 -0.56 5.02 20.46
N LYS A 89 -1.86 4.77 20.66
CA LYS A 89 -2.37 3.73 21.58
C LYS A 89 -1.85 2.34 21.26
N PHE A 90 -1.61 2.05 19.97
CA PHE A 90 -1.17 0.75 19.46
C PHE A 90 0.28 0.83 19.01
N ASN A 91 1.01 -0.30 19.08
CA ASN A 91 2.37 -0.38 18.57
C ASN A 91 2.38 -0.45 17.04
N ILE A 92 1.47 -1.25 16.47
CA ILE A 92 1.32 -1.41 15.02
C ILE A 92 -0.14 -1.13 14.65
N PHE A 93 -0.35 -0.44 13.54
CA PHE A 93 -1.67 -0.15 12.98
C PHE A 93 -1.77 -0.71 11.55
N CYS A 94 -2.65 -1.67 11.37
CA CYS A 94 -2.81 -2.41 10.12
C CYS A 94 -4.10 -2.05 9.41
N LYS A 95 -4.10 -2.10 8.08
CA LYS A 95 -5.29 -2.12 7.23
C LYS A 95 -5.42 -3.48 6.58
N ILE A 96 -6.53 -4.17 6.86
CA ILE A 96 -6.85 -5.46 6.25
C ILE A 96 -7.95 -5.33 5.21
N ARG A 97 -7.91 -6.20 4.20
CA ARG A 97 -9.00 -6.41 3.24
C ARG A 97 -9.47 -7.87 3.32
N ALA A 98 -10.78 -8.06 3.45
CA ALA A 98 -11.41 -9.37 3.56
C ALA A 98 -12.67 -9.43 2.66
N ARG A 99 -13.28 -10.61 2.61
CA ARG A 99 -14.45 -10.87 1.76
C ARG A 99 -15.75 -10.50 2.47
N ASP A 100 -15.81 -10.81 3.75
CA ASP A 100 -16.93 -10.57 4.65
C ASP A 100 -16.41 -10.55 6.09
N THR A 101 -17.33 -10.39 7.05
CA THR A 101 -17.02 -10.39 8.49
C THR A 101 -16.40 -11.70 8.97
N LYS A 102 -16.77 -12.85 8.38
CA LYS A 102 -16.23 -14.16 8.79
C LYS A 102 -14.78 -14.27 8.36
N HIS A 103 -14.47 -13.93 7.11
CA HIS A 103 -13.12 -13.90 6.60
C HIS A 103 -12.27 -12.86 7.36
N ALA A 104 -12.82 -11.69 7.69
CA ALA A 104 -12.11 -10.70 8.48
C ALA A 104 -11.73 -11.22 9.88
N LYS A 105 -12.63 -11.96 10.54
CA LYS A 105 -12.34 -12.62 11.81
C LYS A 105 -11.17 -13.60 11.69
N GLU A 106 -11.14 -14.41 10.63
CA GLU A 106 -10.03 -15.34 10.36
C GLU A 106 -8.69 -14.59 10.21
N VAL A 107 -8.68 -13.48 9.47
CA VAL A 107 -7.48 -12.64 9.31
C VAL A 107 -7.03 -12.01 10.62
N ILE A 108 -7.96 -11.55 11.46
CA ILE A 108 -7.64 -10.97 12.78
C ILE A 108 -7.03 -12.03 13.68
N TYR A 109 -7.55 -13.26 13.67
CA TYR A 109 -6.95 -14.36 14.44
C TYR A 109 -5.55 -14.72 13.95
N MET A 110 -5.29 -14.67 12.64
CA MET A 110 -3.91 -14.83 12.14
C MET A 110 -2.95 -13.77 12.71
N ILE A 111 -3.43 -12.56 13.01
CA ILE A 111 -2.62 -11.51 13.66
C ILE A 111 -2.50 -11.77 15.16
N ASP A 112 -3.60 -12.14 15.83
CA ASP A 112 -3.62 -12.44 17.28
C ASP A 112 -2.71 -13.61 17.64
N ASP A 113 -2.58 -14.62 16.77
CA ASP A 113 -1.77 -15.82 16.99
C ASP A 113 -0.25 -15.57 16.81
N ILE A 114 0.16 -14.38 16.37
CA ILE A 114 1.59 -14.04 16.22
C ILE A 114 2.22 -13.88 17.60
N ASP A 115 3.30 -14.63 17.85
CA ASP A 115 4.07 -14.48 19.09
C ASP A 115 4.53 -13.02 19.29
N GLY A 116 4.28 -12.49 20.48
CA GLY A 116 4.50 -11.09 20.82
C GLY A 116 3.28 -10.20 20.73
N VAL A 117 2.21 -10.62 20.04
CA VAL A 117 0.92 -9.92 20.06
C VAL A 117 0.19 -10.22 21.35
N TYR A 118 -0.05 -9.17 22.13
CA TYR A 118 -0.80 -9.26 23.38
C TYR A 118 -2.31 -9.16 23.15
N ARG A 119 -2.71 -8.28 22.23
CA ARG A 119 -4.10 -7.91 22.00
C ARG A 119 -4.23 -7.21 20.66
N THR A 120 -5.40 -7.33 20.04
CA THR A 120 -5.83 -6.45 18.96
C THR A 120 -7.06 -5.62 19.33
N GLU A 121 -7.23 -4.50 18.63
CA GLU A 121 -8.43 -3.67 18.65
C GLU A 121 -8.81 -3.32 17.22
N THR A 122 -10.02 -3.72 16.79
CA THR A 122 -10.43 -3.65 15.39
C THR A 122 -11.52 -2.60 15.19
N MET A 123 -11.37 -1.80 14.13
CA MET A 123 -12.36 -0.84 13.65
C MET A 123 -12.79 -1.20 12.23
N ILE A 124 -14.08 -1.38 12.00
CA ILE A 124 -14.61 -1.70 10.67
C ILE A 124 -14.74 -0.40 9.86
N SER A 125 -14.26 -0.41 8.63
CA SER A 125 -14.50 0.69 7.69
C SER A 125 -15.91 0.55 7.13
N LEU A 126 -16.76 1.55 7.35
CA LEU A 126 -18.09 1.59 6.75
C LEU A 126 -18.01 1.97 5.26
N GLU A 127 -17.04 2.81 4.90
CA GLU A 127 -16.82 3.28 3.54
C GLU A 127 -15.34 3.61 3.35
N GLU A 128 -14.80 3.38 2.14
CA GLU A 128 -13.49 3.88 1.71
C GLU A 128 -13.70 5.08 0.77
N SER A 129 -14.09 6.24 1.32
CA SER A 129 -14.47 7.41 0.51
C SER A 129 -13.31 7.99 -0.31
N ILE A 130 -12.06 7.77 0.11
CA ILE A 130 -10.85 8.26 -0.59
C ILE A 130 -9.77 7.18 -0.57
N ASN A 131 -9.28 6.79 -1.74
CA ASN A 131 -8.14 5.89 -1.94
C ASN A 131 -7.34 6.29 -3.18
N ASP A 132 -6.72 7.47 -3.12
CA ASP A 132 -6.02 8.10 -4.23
C ASP A 132 -4.50 8.00 -4.04
N LYS A 133 -3.85 7.17 -4.86
CA LYS A 133 -2.39 6.97 -4.84
C LYS A 133 -1.62 7.97 -5.72
N LYS A 134 -2.31 8.80 -6.50
CA LYS A 134 -1.70 9.64 -7.55
C LYS A 134 -1.66 11.11 -7.17
N ARG A 135 -2.61 11.59 -6.37
CA ARG A 135 -2.78 13.02 -6.04
C ARG A 135 -1.50 13.69 -5.54
N LEU A 136 -0.83 13.09 -4.56
CA LEU A 136 0.40 13.64 -4.00
C LEU A 136 1.52 13.72 -5.06
N MET A 137 1.62 12.71 -5.93
CA MET A 137 2.61 12.73 -7.01
C MET A 137 2.33 13.88 -7.99
N HIS A 138 1.07 14.12 -8.34
CA HIS A 138 0.71 15.25 -9.19
C HIS A 138 1.07 16.59 -8.57
N THR A 139 0.89 16.75 -7.25
CA THR A 139 1.31 17.97 -6.54
C THR A 139 2.83 18.14 -6.59
N ILE A 140 3.59 17.12 -6.16
CA ILE A 140 5.07 17.16 -6.13
C ILE A 140 5.65 17.54 -7.50
N PHE A 141 5.20 16.88 -8.58
CA PHE A 141 5.75 17.11 -9.92
C PHE A 141 5.14 18.30 -10.68
N LYS A 142 4.14 18.98 -10.10
CA LYS A 142 3.64 20.25 -10.63
C LYS A 142 4.45 21.44 -10.07
N ASP A 143 4.95 21.30 -8.84
CA ASP A 143 5.69 22.34 -8.13
C ASP A 143 7.22 22.27 -8.38
N MET A 144 7.69 21.23 -9.10
CA MET A 144 9.05 21.08 -9.62
C MET A 144 9.18 21.63 -11.04
#